data_AF-A0A834MFT2-F1
#
_entry.id   AF-A0A834MFT2-F1
#
_cell.length_a   1.000
_cell.length_b   1.000
_cell.length_c   1.000
_cell.angle_alpha   90.00
_cell.angle_beta   90.00
_cell.angle_gamma   90.00
#
_symmetry.space_group_name_H-M   'P 1'
#
loop_
_entity.id
_entity.type
_entity.pdbx_description
1 polymer ?
#
loop_
_entity_poly.entity_id
_entity_poly.type
_entity_poly.pdbx_seq_one_letter_code
_entity_poly.pdbx_strand_id
1 'polypeptide(L)'
;MRKLCSKWVPRELTFDQKQRRVDDSEQCLKMKRNKPNLRRCVAIDETWLLHFTPKSNRQSSEWTTHDEPAPNRVKTQQSTG
;
A
#
# COMPACT_ATOMS: atom_id res chain seq x y z
N MET A 1 9.99 -25.39 -2.03
CA MET A 1 9.76 -24.23 -1.13
C MET A 1 10.79 -23.15 -1.42
N ARG A 2 10.42 -21.89 -1.25
CA ARG A 2 11.30 -20.73 -1.43
C ARG A 2 11.05 -19.72 -0.31
N LYS A 3 12.06 -18.92 0.03
CA LYS A 3 11.96 -17.88 1.06
C LYS A 3 11.76 -16.53 0.38
N LEU A 4 10.58 -15.92 0.54
CA LEU A 4 10.25 -14.62 -0.05
C LEU A 4 10.06 -13.57 1.05
N CYS A 5 10.44 -12.32 0.76
CA CYS A 5 10.08 -11.19 1.62
C CYS A 5 8.60 -10.85 1.42
N SER A 6 7.87 -10.67 2.52
CA SER A 6 6.47 -10.26 2.45
C SER A 6 6.32 -8.86 1.83
N LYS A 7 5.26 -8.64 1.07
CA LYS A 7 4.94 -7.32 0.53
C LYS A 7 4.27 -6.49 1.64
N TRP A 8 4.87 -5.35 1.98
CA TRP A 8 4.33 -4.46 3.00
C TRP A 8 3.17 -3.64 2.42
N VAL A 9 1.98 -3.83 2.97
CA VAL A 9 0.77 -3.10 2.58
C VAL A 9 0.24 -2.27 3.76
N PRO A 10 -0.23 -1.03 3.56
CA PRO A 10 -0.76 -0.21 4.65
C PRO A 10 -1.96 -0.84 5.35
N ARG A 11 -2.86 -1.45 4.57
CA ARG A 11 -4.05 -2.14 5.06
C ARG A 11 -4.42 -3.25 4.08
N GLU A 12 -4.98 -4.32 4.61
CA GLU A 12 -5.71 -5.27 3.79
C GLU A 12 -7.10 -4.70 3.51
N LEU A 13 -7.46 -4.64 2.23
CA LEU A 13 -8.71 -4.05 1.78
C LEU A 13 -9.76 -5.13 1.56
N THR A 14 -11.00 -4.85 1.95
CA THR A 14 -12.16 -5.69 1.60
C THR A 14 -12.41 -5.64 0.10
N PHE A 15 -13.22 -6.58 -0.40
CA PHE A 15 -13.62 -6.59 -1.81
C PHE A 15 -14.24 -5.25 -2.24
N ASP A 16 -15.20 -4.75 -1.45
CA ASP A 16 -15.89 -3.48 -1.74
C ASP A 16 -14.95 -2.26 -1.73
N GLN A 17 -13.98 -2.24 -0.81
CA GLN A 17 -12.95 -1.19 -0.77
C GLN A 17 -12.05 -1.22 -2.00
N LYS A 18 -11.75 -2.41 -2.53
CA LYS A 18 -11.00 -2.56 -3.79
C LYS A 18 -11.84 -2.05 -4.96
N GLN A 19 -13.11 -2.45 -5.04
CA GLN A 19 -14.01 -2.00 -6.11
C GLN A 19 -14.14 -0.48 -6.11
N ARG A 20 -14.39 0.12 -4.93
CA ARG A 20 -14.46 1.59 -4.78
C ARG A 20 -13.22 2.29 -5.33
N ARG A 21 -12.03 1.77 -5.03
CA ARG A 21 -10.76 2.34 -5.54
C ARG A 21 -10.66 2.26 -7.06
N VAL A 22 -11.17 1.19 -7.68
CA VAL A 22 -11.21 1.07 -9.16
C VAL A 22 -12.14 2.15 -9.71
N ASP A 23 -13.36 2.23 -9.19
CA ASP A 23 -14.38 3.19 -9.64
C ASP A 23 -13.87 4.64 -9.54
N ASP A 24 -13.30 5.02 -8.39
CA ASP A 24 -12.74 6.35 -8.15
C ASP A 24 -11.59 6.65 -9.12
N SER A 25 -10.74 5.65 -9.40
CA SER A 25 -9.60 5.79 -10.31
C SER A 25 -10.06 5.97 -11.76
N GLU A 26 -11.09 5.23 -12.19
CA GLU A 26 -11.68 5.39 -13.52
C GLU A 26 -12.30 6.77 -13.70
N GLN A 27 -13.02 7.26 -12.69
CA GLN A 27 -13.59 8.61 -12.69
C GLN A 27 -12.49 9.68 -12.80
N CYS A 28 -11.42 9.56 -12.00
CA CYS A 28 -10.27 10.45 -12.06
C CYS A 28 -9.60 10.43 -13.45
N LEU A 29 -9.47 9.25 -14.06
CA LEU A 29 -8.86 9.09 -15.38
C LEU A 29 -9.70 9.75 -16.48
N LYS A 30 -11.02 9.58 -16.44
CA LYS A 30 -11.97 10.25 -17.36
C LYS A 30 -11.86 11.77 -17.22
N MET A 31 -11.80 12.28 -15.99
CA MET A 31 -11.65 13.72 -15.72
C MET A 31 -10.33 14.26 -16.29
N LYS A 32 -9.22 13.54 -16.11
CA LYS A 32 -7.90 13.93 -16.64
C LYS A 32 -7.89 14.01 -18.17
N ARG A 33 -8.56 13.07 -18.86
CA ARG A 33 -8.64 13.07 -20.33
C ARG A 33 -9.39 14.29 -20.87
N ASN A 34 -10.45 14.72 -20.18
CA ASN A 34 -11.26 15.86 -20.61
C ASN A 34 -10.65 17.22 -20.23
N LYS A 35 -9.93 17.30 -19.09
CA LYS A 35 -9.23 18.49 -18.62
C LYS A 35 -7.91 18.09 -17.92
N PRO A 36 -6.75 18.20 -18.58
CA PRO A 36 -5.47 17.79 -18.02
C PRO A 36 -4.91 18.81 -17.01
N ASN A 37 -5.66 19.08 -15.94
CA ASN A 37 -5.33 20.12 -14.95
C ASN A 37 -4.66 19.57 -13.69
N LEU A 38 -3.92 18.46 -13.78
CA LEU A 38 -3.12 17.94 -12.66
C LEU A 38 -2.14 18.99 -12.11
N ARG A 39 -1.72 19.95 -12.93
CA ARG A 39 -0.88 21.09 -12.51
C ARG A 39 -1.54 22.01 -11.49
N ARG A 40 -2.86 21.94 -11.32
CA ARG A 40 -3.61 22.72 -10.33
C ARG A 40 -3.96 21.91 -9.07
N CYS A 41 -3.63 20.63 -9.05
CA CYS A 41 -3.88 19.79 -7.88
C CYS A 41 -2.81 20.07 -6.83
N VAL A 42 -3.23 20.55 -5.67
CA VAL A 42 -2.38 20.65 -4.47
C VAL A 42 -2.82 19.54 -3.53
N ALA A 43 -1.90 18.64 -3.19
CA ALA A 43 -2.11 17.59 -2.20
C ALA A 43 -1.32 17.94 -0.93
N ILE A 44 -1.95 17.74 0.23
CA ILE A 44 -1.36 17.99 1.54
C ILE A 44 -1.64 16.74 2.38
N ASP A 45 -0.61 16.26 3.08
CA ASP A 45 -0.69 15.15 4.02
C ASP A 45 0.36 15.34 5.12
N GLU A 46 0.15 14.70 6.27
CA GLU A 46 1.05 14.77 7.42
C GLU A 46 1.84 13.46 7.55
N THR A 47 3.13 13.54 7.86
CA THR A 47 3.97 12.36 8.08
C THR A 47 4.71 12.49 9.40
N TRP A 48 4.53 11.52 10.28
CA TRP A 48 5.28 11.42 11.54
C TRP A 48 6.71 10.92 11.27
N LEU A 49 7.71 11.68 11.71
CA LEU A 49 9.11 11.26 11.71
C LEU A 49 9.43 10.53 13.03
N LEU A 50 9.61 9.21 12.96
CA LEU A 50 9.97 8.40 14.12
C LEU A 50 11.50 8.33 14.28
N HIS A 51 11.96 8.40 15.53
CA HIS A 51 13.38 8.26 15.91
C HIS A 51 13.88 6.79 15.92
N PHE A 52 13.05 5.83 15.52
CA PHE A 52 13.37 4.40 15.55
C PHE A 52 13.55 3.83 14.13
N THR A 53 14.47 2.89 13.98
CA THR A 53 14.68 2.16 12.71
C THR A 53 13.69 0.99 12.62
N PRO A 54 12.67 1.03 11.74
CA PRO A 54 11.74 -0.09 11.60
C PRO A 54 12.47 -1.35 11.12
N LYS A 55 11.96 -2.52 11.52
CA LYS A 55 12.51 -3.82 11.08
C LYS A 55 12.59 -3.87 9.55
N SER A 56 13.72 -4.34 9.04
CA SER A 56 13.94 -4.40 7.58
C SER A 56 13.01 -5.42 6.93
N ASN A 57 12.62 -5.17 5.67
CA ASN A 57 11.79 -6.10 4.90
C ASN A 57 12.43 -7.51 4.78
N ARG A 58 13.77 -7.56 4.79
CA ARG A 58 14.53 -8.82 4.78
C ARG A 58 14.38 -9.64 6.07
N GLN A 59 14.05 -9.01 7.18
CA GLN A 59 13.74 -9.70 8.43
C GLN A 59 12.31 -10.25 8.47
N SER A 60 11.45 -9.86 7.51
CA SER A 60 10.09 -10.37 7.34
C SER A 60 9.96 -11.39 6.21
N SER A 61 11.00 -12.21 5.99
CA SER A 61 10.92 -13.26 4.98
C SER A 61 10.27 -14.53 5.52
N GLU A 62 9.28 -15.04 4.79
CA GLU A 62 8.52 -16.23 5.11
C GLU A 62 8.75 -17.31 4.04
N TRP A 63 8.59 -18.58 4.43
CA TRP A 63 8.68 -19.71 3.50
C TRP A 63 7.35 -19.91 2.80
N THR A 64 7.37 -20.00 1.48
CA THR A 64 6.18 -20.25 0.65
C THR A 64 6.44 -21.37 -0.36
N THR A 65 5.36 -21.95 -0.89
CA THR A 65 5.41 -22.90 -2.01
C THR A 65 5.82 -22.19 -3.30
N HIS A 66 6.20 -22.95 -4.32
CA HIS A 66 6.79 -22.36 -5.54
C HIS A 66 5.78 -21.52 -6.34
N ASP A 67 4.50 -21.89 -6.27
CA ASP A 67 3.43 -21.31 -7.09
C ASP A 67 2.59 -20.26 -6.36
N GLU A 68 2.82 -20.08 -5.05
CA GLU A 68 2.13 -19.07 -4.26
C GLU A 68 2.78 -17.68 -4.40
N PRO A 69 1.95 -16.61 -4.39
CA PRO A 69 2.43 -15.24 -4.39
C PRO A 69 3.13 -14.90 -3.07
N ALA A 70 3.93 -13.84 -3.08
CA ALA A 70 4.55 -13.35 -1.85
C ALA A 70 3.45 -12.97 -0.83
N PRO A 71 3.58 -13.39 0.45
CA PRO A 71 2.60 -13.06 1.47
C PRO A 71 2.52 -11.55 1.67
N ASN A 72 1.32 -11.04 1.94
CA ASN A 72 1.13 -9.64 2.28
C ASN A 72 1.25 -9.47 3.79
N ARG A 73 2.03 -8.48 4.22
CA ARG A 73 2.13 -8.08 5.62
C ARG A 73 1.51 -6.71 5.81
N VAL A 74 0.46 -6.66 6.61
CA VAL A 74 -0.17 -5.39 7.01
C VAL A 74 0.77 -4.65 7.96
N LYS A 75 0.98 -3.35 7.72
CA LYS A 75 1.72 -2.49 8.63
C LYS A 75 0.99 -2.42 9.98
N THR A 76 1.57 -3.02 11.01
CA THR A 76 1.15 -2.77 12.40
C THR A 76 1.78 -1.46 12.85
N GLN A 77 0.98 -0.43 13.12
CA GLN A 77 1.48 0.72 13.87
C GLN A 77 1.69 0.26 15.32
N GLN A 78 2.87 0.53 15.88
CA GLN A 78 3.02 0.41 17.33
C GLN A 78 2.16 1.52 17.95
N SER A 79 1.24 1.15 18.85
CA SER A 79 0.60 2.15 19.71
C SER A 79 1.71 2.84 20.48
N THR A 80 1.78 4.15 20.37
CA THR A 80 2.45 4.93 21.41
C THR A 80 1.66 4.66 22.70
N GLY A 81 2.37 4.33 23.77
CA GLY A 81 1.76 4.16 25.09
C GLY A 81 1.16 5.46 25.60
#